data_AF-A0A6C0IZ39-F1
#
_entry.id   AF-A0A6C0IZ39-F1
#
_cell.length_a   1.000
_cell.length_b   1.000
_cell.length_c   1.000
_cell.angle_alpha   90.00
_cell.angle_beta   90.00
_cell.angle_gamma   90.00
#
_symmetry.space_group_name_H-M   'P 1'
#
loop_
_entity.id
_entity.type
_entity.pdbx_description
1 polymer ?
#
loop_
_entity_poly.entity_id
_entity_poly.type
_entity_poly.pdbx_seq_one_letter_code
_entity_poly.pdbx_strand_id
1 'polypeptide(L)'
;MSTTMNSRSITDYILKLEKENSELRKVRAVLGDIDSIEESRTKIEQLKKLLTEANEEKVDALNKLNDLEYKSSLYDTTSRVTSKSCTLNQGLVNRMIDLARASNDFYKSATYQKAADVISNLDYEVQTGESLMHLLGIGKGIAAKVDEYLDEQDSDYEESECSDSESIASNDEGSFVSDTDASYVSGTEDEEYFVSHNTGLAEMIYEYADRAEDNFKRDAYTKAGDTIYNLSYKITSGKDAMKLRGIGKSIAKKIDDYLNIKKEPSMNEKLATCFLKLGNLEEPVYKSEAYWNAAEKIRDLDYIVMSGDDVRHLRGFGPSICDKIDEYINTGRMLRLEELS
;
A
#
# COMPACT_ATOMS: atom_id res chain seq x y z
N MET A 1 -54.57 -32.94 -54.65
CA MET A 1 -53.19 -33.36 -54.98
C MET A 1 -52.44 -33.46 -53.66
N SER A 2 -52.16 -34.68 -53.19
CA SER A 2 -51.37 -34.88 -51.98
C SER A 2 -49.90 -34.70 -52.34
N THR A 3 -49.31 -33.60 -51.88
CA THR A 3 -47.88 -33.35 -52.01
C THR A 3 -47.16 -34.27 -51.03
N THR A 4 -46.72 -35.43 -51.51
CA THR A 4 -45.92 -36.37 -50.72
C THR A 4 -44.57 -35.71 -50.43
N MET A 5 -44.41 -35.13 -49.24
CA MET A 5 -43.13 -34.57 -48.82
C MET A 5 -42.09 -35.68 -48.82
N ASN A 6 -41.02 -35.48 -49.59
CA ASN A 6 -39.89 -36.40 -49.68
C ASN A 6 -39.25 -36.52 -48.30
N SER A 7 -39.08 -37.76 -47.79
CA SER A 7 -38.53 -38.03 -46.45
C SER A 7 -37.18 -37.36 -46.20
N ARG A 8 -36.39 -37.16 -47.27
CA ARG A 8 -35.12 -36.43 -47.24
C ARG A 8 -35.27 -34.95 -46.85
N SER A 9 -36.36 -34.30 -47.28
CA SER A 9 -36.68 -32.91 -46.93
C SER A 9 -37.15 -32.79 -45.48
N ILE A 10 -37.76 -33.84 -44.92
CA ILE A 10 -38.20 -33.86 -43.52
C ILE A 10 -36.98 -34.03 -42.61
N THR A 11 -36.05 -34.90 -42.97
CA THR A 11 -34.79 -35.07 -42.21
C THR A 11 -33.93 -33.81 -42.22
N ASP A 12 -33.83 -33.11 -43.35
CA ASP A 12 -33.08 -31.84 -43.42
C ASP A 12 -33.71 -30.74 -42.56
N TYR A 13 -35.05 -30.71 -42.50
CA TYR A 13 -35.78 -29.77 -41.65
C TYR A 13 -35.58 -30.05 -40.16
N ILE A 14 -35.58 -31.33 -39.76
CA ILE A 14 -35.30 -31.74 -38.38
C ILE A 14 -33.88 -31.36 -37.97
N LEU A 15 -32.87 -31.65 -38.82
CA LEU A 15 -31.48 -31.26 -38.57
C LEU A 15 -31.31 -29.75 -38.41
N LYS A 16 -32.03 -28.96 -39.21
CA LYS A 16 -32.02 -27.49 -39.10
C LYS A 16 -32.61 -27.02 -37.77
N LEU A 17 -33.73 -27.61 -37.34
CA LEU A 17 -34.37 -27.31 -36.05
C LEU A 17 -33.50 -27.72 -34.85
N GLU A 18 -32.78 -28.84 -34.94
CA GLU A 18 -31.85 -29.28 -33.90
C GLU A 18 -30.68 -28.30 -33.76
N LYS A 19 -30.16 -27.80 -34.89
CA LYS A 19 -29.11 -26.79 -34.91
C LYS A 19 -29.58 -25.47 -34.30
N GLU A 20 -30.75 -24.97 -34.69
CA GLU A 20 -31.33 -23.74 -34.13
C GLU A 20 -31.61 -23.87 -32.62
N ASN A 21 -32.14 -25.01 -32.17
CA ASN A 21 -32.36 -25.27 -30.74
C ASN A 21 -31.04 -25.37 -29.94
N SER A 22 -29.98 -25.92 -30.53
CA SER A 22 -28.65 -25.93 -29.93
C SER A 22 -28.11 -24.51 -29.73
N GLU A 23 -28.26 -23.63 -30.74
CA GLU A 23 -27.84 -22.23 -30.62
C GLU A 23 -28.66 -21.47 -29.56
N LEU A 24 -29.98 -21.68 -29.51
CA LEU A 24 -30.84 -21.08 -28.48
C LEU A 24 -30.45 -21.52 -27.06
N ARG A 25 -30.02 -22.78 -26.88
CA ARG A 25 -29.51 -23.26 -25.58
C ARG A 25 -28.21 -22.59 -25.18
N LYS A 26 -27.30 -22.35 -26.13
CA LYS A 26 -26.05 -21.61 -25.88
C LYS A 26 -26.33 -20.16 -25.48
N VAL A 27 -27.26 -19.50 -26.18
CA VAL A 27 -27.69 -18.12 -25.87
C VAL A 27 -28.28 -18.06 -24.46
N ARG A 28 -29.15 -19.01 -24.07
CA ARG A 28 -29.70 -19.10 -22.72
C ARG A 28 -28.64 -19.38 -21.65
N ALA A 29 -27.62 -20.18 -21.96
CA ALA A 29 -26.52 -20.44 -21.02
C ALA A 29 -25.64 -19.19 -20.77
N VAL A 30 -25.47 -18.33 -21.78
CA VAL A 30 -24.71 -17.08 -21.66
C VAL A 30 -25.51 -15.98 -20.97
N LEU A 31 -26.78 -15.82 -21.32
CA LEU A 31 -27.64 -14.77 -20.76
C LEU A 31 -28.20 -15.14 -19.37
N GLY A 32 -28.26 -16.43 -19.03
CA GLY A 32 -28.98 -16.89 -17.84
C GLY A 32 -30.49 -16.91 -18.06
N ASP A 33 -31.25 -17.38 -17.07
CA ASP A 33 -32.71 -17.32 -17.13
C ASP A 33 -33.15 -15.85 -17.07
N ILE A 34 -34.00 -15.43 -18.01
CA ILE A 34 -34.46 -14.03 -18.14
C ILE A 34 -35.04 -13.51 -16.81
N ASP A 35 -35.76 -14.38 -16.10
CA ASP A 35 -36.33 -14.10 -14.78
C ASP A 35 -35.24 -13.75 -13.74
N SER A 36 -34.08 -14.43 -13.79
CA SER A 36 -32.94 -14.17 -12.89
C SER A 36 -32.23 -12.85 -13.20
N ILE A 37 -32.19 -12.44 -14.46
CA ILE A 37 -31.62 -11.14 -14.86
C ILE A 37 -32.51 -9.99 -14.37
N GLU A 38 -33.83 -10.14 -14.46
CA GLU A 38 -34.79 -9.12 -14.04
C GLU A 38 -34.82 -8.98 -12.50
N GLU A 39 -34.76 -10.08 -11.76
CA GLU A 39 -34.52 -10.07 -10.31
C GLU A 39 -33.20 -9.39 -9.94
N SER A 40 -32.12 -9.64 -10.69
CA SER A 40 -30.83 -9.00 -10.44
C SER A 40 -30.89 -7.48 -10.68
N ARG A 41 -31.59 -7.04 -11.72
CA ARG A 41 -31.79 -5.60 -12.03
C ARG A 41 -32.55 -4.87 -10.93
N THR A 42 -33.66 -5.45 -10.46
CA THR A 42 -34.45 -4.85 -9.38
C THR A 42 -33.65 -4.76 -8.07
N LYS A 43 -32.84 -5.78 -7.75
CA LYS A 43 -31.96 -5.76 -6.57
C LYS A 43 -30.86 -4.70 -6.69
N ILE A 44 -30.30 -4.51 -7.88
CA ILE A 44 -29.32 -3.43 -8.15
C ILE A 44 -29.97 -2.06 -7.98
N GLU A 45 -31.21 -1.85 -8.42
CA GLU A 45 -31.93 -0.59 -8.21
C GLU A 45 -32.22 -0.32 -6.74
N GLN A 46 -32.63 -1.35 -5.97
CA GLN A 46 -32.82 -1.24 -4.53
C GLN A 46 -31.51 -0.86 -3.81
N LEU A 47 -30.39 -1.46 -4.19
CA LEU A 47 -29.08 -1.13 -3.64
C LEU A 47 -28.66 0.30 -3.97
N LYS A 48 -28.90 0.76 -5.21
CA LYS A 48 -28.64 2.16 -5.59
C LYS A 48 -29.46 3.13 -4.75
N LYS A 49 -30.72 2.82 -4.50
CA LYS A 49 -31.62 3.64 -3.66
C LYS A 49 -31.13 3.73 -2.22
N LEU A 50 -30.76 2.60 -1.61
CA LEU A 50 -30.20 2.57 -0.26
C LEU A 50 -28.88 3.34 -0.16
N LEU A 51 -28.04 3.27 -1.19
CA LEU A 51 -26.78 4.03 -1.24
C LEU A 51 -27.04 5.55 -1.29
N THR A 52 -28.01 6.01 -2.08
CA THR A 52 -28.37 7.43 -2.13
C THR A 52 -28.93 7.91 -0.79
N GLU A 53 -29.82 7.14 -0.16
CA GLU A 53 -30.40 7.46 1.14
C GLU A 53 -29.34 7.53 2.25
N ALA A 54 -28.43 6.56 2.30
CA ALA A 54 -27.32 6.58 3.25
C ALA A 54 -26.36 7.77 3.05
N ASN A 55 -26.14 8.18 1.79
CA ASN A 55 -25.33 9.35 1.50
C ASN A 55 -26.03 10.65 1.89
N GLU A 56 -27.34 10.77 1.67
CA GLU A 56 -28.14 11.91 2.12
C GLU A 56 -28.13 12.01 3.64
N GLU A 57 -28.34 10.91 4.36
CA GLU A 57 -28.26 10.88 5.83
C GLU A 57 -26.89 11.33 6.36
N LYS A 58 -25.80 10.91 5.69
CA LYS A 58 -24.45 11.32 6.06
C LYS A 58 -24.24 12.82 5.87
N VAL A 59 -24.73 13.38 4.77
CA VAL A 59 -24.63 14.82 4.48
C VAL A 59 -25.47 15.62 5.49
N ASP A 60 -26.67 15.15 5.81
CA ASP A 60 -27.53 15.79 6.82
C ASP A 60 -26.92 15.74 8.22
N ALA A 61 -26.26 14.64 8.60
CA ALA A 61 -25.55 14.53 9.86
C ALA A 61 -24.36 15.50 9.94
N LEU A 62 -23.61 15.64 8.84
CA LEU A 62 -22.51 16.61 8.74
C LEU A 62 -23.00 18.05 8.84
N ASN A 63 -24.09 18.38 8.15
CA ASN A 63 -24.69 19.72 8.24
C ASN A 63 -25.17 20.03 9.66
N LYS A 64 -25.80 19.07 10.35
CA LYS A 64 -26.20 19.24 11.76
C LYS A 64 -25.01 19.44 12.70
N LEU A 65 -23.89 18.77 12.47
CA LEU A 65 -22.66 18.97 13.25
C LEU A 65 -22.08 20.36 13.02
N ASN A 66 -22.05 20.81 11.76
CA ASN A 66 -21.57 22.14 11.41
C ASN A 66 -22.45 23.26 12.02
N ASP A 67 -23.78 23.07 12.03
CA ASP A 67 -24.71 23.98 12.70
C ASP A 67 -24.54 24.01 14.23
N LEU A 68 -24.17 22.88 14.84
CA LEU A 68 -23.86 22.77 16.28
C LEU A 68 -22.53 23.43 16.62
N GLU A 69 -21.52 23.28 15.77
CA GLU A 69 -20.22 23.96 15.89
C GLU A 69 -20.40 25.48 15.81
N TYR A 70 -21.18 25.95 14.83
CA TYR A 70 -21.53 27.37 14.69
C TYR A 70 -22.33 27.92 15.88
N LYS A 71 -23.24 27.12 16.47
CA LYS A 71 -23.99 27.52 17.68
C LYS A 71 -23.14 27.48 18.95
N SER A 72 -22.20 26.53 19.09
CA SER A 72 -21.28 26.48 20.24
C SER A 72 -20.37 27.71 20.29
N SER A 73 -20.00 28.25 19.12
CA SER A 73 -19.24 29.51 19.00
C SER A 73 -20.01 30.76 19.45
N LEU A 74 -21.34 30.72 19.58
CA LEU A 74 -22.17 31.90 19.90
C LEU A 74 -22.50 32.07 21.40
N TYR A 75 -22.12 31.13 22.27
CA TYR A 75 -22.45 31.19 23.71
C TYR A 75 -21.32 31.70 24.61
N ASP A 76 -20.23 32.25 24.06
CA ASP A 76 -19.21 32.97 24.84
C ASP A 76 -19.59 34.44 25.04
N THR A 77 -20.75 34.70 25.65
CA THR A 77 -21.02 36.00 26.26
C THR A 77 -21.99 35.84 27.41
N THR A 78 -21.46 35.67 28.61
CA THR A 78 -21.84 36.34 29.86
C THR A 78 -21.39 35.49 31.05
N SER A 79 -20.23 35.81 31.63
CA SER A 79 -20.06 36.04 33.08
C SER A 79 -18.60 35.97 33.51
N ARG A 80 -18.15 37.12 34.06
CA ARG A 80 -17.17 37.25 35.15
C ARG A 80 -15.68 37.01 34.81
N VAL A 81 -15.03 38.16 34.61
CA VAL A 81 -13.61 38.49 34.80
C VAL A 81 -12.85 37.56 35.76
N THR A 82 -12.10 36.62 35.18
CA THR A 82 -10.70 36.27 35.53
C THR A 82 -9.98 35.74 34.27
N SER A 83 -10.14 36.43 33.13
CA SER A 83 -9.53 36.03 31.86
C SER A 83 -8.24 36.81 31.61
N LYS A 84 -7.14 36.38 32.25
CA LYS A 84 -5.79 36.81 31.82
C LYS A 84 -4.65 35.83 32.12
N SER A 85 -4.90 34.52 32.06
CA SER A 85 -3.83 33.51 32.25
C SER A 85 -3.82 32.37 31.24
N CYS A 86 -4.80 32.23 30.33
CA CYS A 86 -4.93 31.00 29.53
C CYS A 86 -4.18 30.99 28.18
N THR A 87 -3.17 31.84 27.94
CA THR A 87 -2.50 31.87 26.62
C THR A 87 -0.97 31.91 26.64
N LEU A 88 -0.32 32.06 27.80
CA LEU A 88 1.14 32.20 27.85
C LEU A 88 1.85 30.91 27.40
N ASN A 89 1.49 29.76 27.99
CA ASN A 89 2.17 28.49 27.73
C ASN A 89 1.38 27.56 26.80
N GLN A 90 0.48 28.10 25.96
CA GLN A 90 -0.45 27.27 25.17
C GLN A 90 0.28 26.32 24.21
N GLY A 91 1.40 26.75 23.64
CA GLY A 91 2.24 25.89 22.78
C GLY A 91 2.79 24.67 23.51
N LEU A 92 3.31 24.88 24.72
CA LEU A 92 3.77 23.80 25.60
C LEU A 92 2.64 22.87 26.03
N VAL A 93 1.47 23.42 26.37
CA VAL A 93 0.27 22.64 26.73
C VAL A 93 -0.15 21.73 25.58
N ASN A 94 -0.18 22.26 24.35
CA ASN A 94 -0.51 21.47 23.16
C ASN A 94 0.53 20.37 22.92
N ARG A 95 1.83 20.68 23.00
CA ARG A 95 2.91 19.69 22.88
C ARG A 95 2.76 18.55 23.89
N MET A 96 2.39 18.85 25.14
CA MET A 96 2.15 17.82 26.16
C MET A 96 0.91 16.97 25.86
N ILE A 97 -0.18 17.57 25.36
CA ILE A 97 -1.37 16.82 24.94
C ILE A 97 -1.06 15.89 23.77
N ASP A 98 -0.26 16.34 22.81
CA ASP A 98 0.12 15.52 21.65
C ASP A 98 1.03 14.37 22.06
N LEU A 99 2.00 14.60 22.95
CA LEU A 99 2.79 13.54 23.57
C LEU A 99 1.92 12.54 24.35
N ALA A 100 0.86 13.00 25.01
CA ALA A 100 -0.09 12.14 25.71
C ALA A 100 -0.89 11.25 24.76
N ARG A 101 -1.32 11.80 23.61
CA ARG A 101 -2.06 11.08 22.55
C ARG A 101 -1.17 10.09 21.80
N ALA A 102 0.09 10.45 21.57
CA ALA A 102 1.09 9.60 20.93
C ALA A 102 1.62 8.49 21.86
N SER A 103 1.42 8.61 23.17
CA SER A 103 1.86 7.61 24.14
C SER A 103 0.88 6.45 24.25
N ASN A 104 1.34 5.23 23.92
CA ASN A 104 0.56 4.00 24.10
C ASN A 104 0.55 3.46 25.55
N ASP A 105 1.39 4.02 26.42
CA ASP A 105 1.42 3.68 27.84
C ASP A 105 0.44 4.57 28.62
N PHE A 106 -0.50 3.94 29.32
CA PHE A 106 -1.52 4.61 30.12
C PHE A 106 -0.92 5.55 31.17
N TYR A 107 0.14 5.13 31.87
CA TYR A 107 0.79 5.94 32.91
C TYR A 107 1.54 7.12 32.29
N LYS A 108 2.17 6.91 31.13
CA LYS A 108 2.88 7.98 30.41
C LYS A 108 1.91 9.02 29.86
N SER A 109 0.81 8.58 29.24
CA SER A 109 -0.27 9.45 28.76
C SER A 109 -0.88 10.28 29.89
N ALA A 110 -1.20 9.64 31.02
CA ALA A 110 -1.73 10.33 32.20
C ALA A 110 -0.72 11.34 32.79
N THR A 111 0.59 11.04 32.72
CA THR A 111 1.65 11.94 33.20
C THR A 111 1.75 13.19 32.33
N TYR A 112 1.69 13.04 31.00
CA TYR A 112 1.70 14.17 30.07
C TYR A 112 0.42 15.03 30.16
N GLN A 113 -0.75 14.40 30.33
CA GLN A 113 -2.00 15.14 30.58
C GLN A 113 -1.93 15.95 31.88
N LYS A 114 -1.44 15.33 32.95
CA LYS A 114 -1.25 16.03 34.22
C LYS A 114 -0.25 17.18 34.12
N ALA A 115 0.81 17.02 33.34
CA ALA A 115 1.75 18.09 33.06
C ALA A 115 1.09 19.24 32.28
N ALA A 116 0.27 18.93 31.27
CA ALA A 116 -0.48 19.92 30.49
C ALA A 116 -1.41 20.75 31.39
N ASP A 117 -2.16 20.09 32.28
CA ASP A 117 -3.06 20.75 33.24
C ASP A 117 -2.31 21.66 34.24
N VAL A 118 -1.10 21.26 34.66
CA VAL A 118 -0.28 22.08 35.55
C VAL A 118 0.27 23.30 34.82
N ILE A 119 0.78 23.13 33.61
CA ILE A 119 1.37 24.21 32.80
C ILE A 119 0.30 25.21 32.34
N SER A 120 -0.92 24.77 32.04
CA SER A 120 -2.03 25.66 31.63
C SER A 120 -2.49 26.60 32.74
N ASN A 121 -2.22 26.25 33.99
CA ASN A 121 -2.60 27.02 35.17
C ASN A 121 -1.49 27.96 35.67
N LEU A 122 -0.34 28.00 35.00
CA LEU A 122 0.74 28.92 35.34
C LEU A 122 0.42 30.34 34.87
N ASP A 123 0.71 31.31 35.73
CA ASP A 123 0.55 32.74 35.48
C ASP A 123 1.82 33.41 34.93
N TYR A 124 2.88 32.64 34.73
CA TYR A 124 4.15 33.06 34.15
C TYR A 124 4.53 32.20 32.94
N GLU A 125 5.37 32.76 32.08
CA GLU A 125 5.94 32.07 30.91
C GLU A 125 7.05 31.11 31.34
N VAL A 126 7.00 29.89 30.82
CA VAL A 126 7.99 28.86 31.10
C VAL A 126 9.23 29.07 30.25
N GLN A 127 10.37 29.34 30.91
CA GLN A 127 11.64 29.57 30.23
C GLN A 127 12.55 28.34 30.20
N THR A 128 12.39 27.42 31.14
CA THR A 128 13.14 26.16 31.20
C THR A 128 12.31 25.07 31.86
N GLY A 129 12.56 23.81 31.51
CA GLY A 129 11.99 22.63 32.15
C GLY A 129 12.39 22.52 33.62
N GLU A 130 13.59 22.97 34.00
CA GLU A 130 14.05 22.99 35.40
C GLU A 130 13.16 23.89 36.28
N SER A 131 12.69 25.02 35.74
CA SER A 131 11.79 25.94 36.46
C SER A 131 10.50 25.26 36.93
N LEU A 132 10.07 24.20 36.24
CA LEU A 132 8.83 23.48 36.52
C LEU A 132 8.99 22.30 37.50
N MET A 133 10.21 21.91 37.84
CA MET A 133 10.47 20.72 38.67
C MET A 133 9.92 20.82 40.10
N HIS A 134 9.66 22.03 40.59
CA HIS A 134 9.06 22.25 41.89
C HIS A 134 7.54 21.99 41.91
N LEU A 135 6.92 21.82 40.73
CA LEU A 135 5.48 21.65 40.59
C LEU A 135 5.06 20.17 40.63
N LEU A 136 3.93 19.92 41.30
CA LEU A 136 3.47 18.56 41.54
C LEU A 136 3.00 17.88 40.24
N GLY A 137 3.70 16.82 39.82
CA GLY A 137 3.40 16.08 38.60
C GLY A 137 4.35 16.36 37.44
N ILE A 138 5.34 17.24 37.63
CA ILE A 138 6.40 17.50 36.67
C ILE A 138 7.70 16.90 37.20
N GLY A 139 8.18 15.86 36.52
CA GLY A 139 9.46 15.21 36.81
C GLY A 139 10.52 15.50 35.75
N LYS A 140 11.73 14.98 35.94
CA LYS A 140 12.87 15.18 35.01
C LYS A 140 12.54 14.88 33.54
N GLY A 141 11.73 13.85 33.29
CA GLY A 141 11.33 13.49 31.92
C GLY A 141 10.36 14.48 31.27
N ILE A 142 9.51 15.15 32.07
CA ILE A 142 8.64 16.22 31.56
C ILE A 142 9.44 17.50 31.36
N ALA A 143 10.31 17.84 32.33
CA ALA A 143 11.23 18.98 32.22
C ALA A 143 12.08 18.90 30.93
N ALA A 144 12.70 17.76 30.65
CA ALA A 144 13.48 17.57 29.43
C ALA A 144 12.66 17.75 28.14
N LYS A 145 11.37 17.36 28.14
CA LYS A 145 10.48 17.56 26.99
C LYS A 145 9.99 18.99 26.83
N VAL A 146 10.00 19.77 27.91
CA VAL A 146 9.76 21.22 27.87
C VAL A 146 10.98 21.91 27.29
N ASP A 147 12.19 21.57 27.75
CA ASP A 147 13.44 22.12 27.21
C ASP A 147 13.57 21.83 25.71
N GLU A 148 13.32 20.58 25.28
CA GLU A 148 13.30 20.20 23.86
C GLU A 148 12.35 21.07 23.01
N TYR A 149 11.16 21.38 23.53
CA TYR A 149 10.22 22.24 22.82
C TYR A 149 10.72 23.68 22.73
N LEU A 150 11.35 24.19 23.80
CA LEU A 150 11.86 25.57 23.84
C LEU A 150 13.08 25.72 22.91
N ASP A 151 13.99 24.75 22.90
CA ASP A 151 15.12 24.70 21.97
C ASP A 151 14.66 24.67 20.50
N GLU A 152 13.59 23.93 20.19
CA GLU A 152 12.97 23.92 18.86
C GLU A 152 12.31 25.25 18.47
N GLN A 153 11.91 26.08 19.44
CA GLN A 153 11.36 27.40 19.16
C GLN A 153 12.45 28.49 19.07
N ASP A 154 13.54 28.34 19.82
CA ASP A 154 14.69 29.27 19.83
C ASP A 154 15.67 29.03 18.66
N SER A 155 15.44 28.01 17.82
CA SER A 155 16.29 27.69 16.67
C SER A 155 16.17 28.68 15.51
N ASP A 156 15.55 29.84 15.70
CA ASP A 156 15.58 30.99 14.78
C ASP A 156 16.71 32.00 15.11
N TYR A 157 17.61 31.69 16.05
CA TYR A 157 18.86 32.42 16.21
C TYR A 157 19.86 32.06 15.10
N GLU A 158 20.25 33.08 14.34
CA GLU A 158 21.11 33.07 13.16
C GLU A 158 22.16 31.95 13.12
N GLU A 159 22.26 31.34 11.94
CA GLU A 159 23.52 30.85 11.37
C GLU A 159 24.65 31.83 11.71
N SER A 160 25.36 31.53 12.80
CA SER A 160 26.56 32.23 13.21
C SER A 160 27.61 31.95 12.15
N GLU A 161 27.60 32.75 11.09
CA GLU A 161 28.79 32.95 10.27
C GLU A 161 29.94 33.23 11.22
N CYS A 162 30.97 32.40 11.08
CA CYS A 162 32.21 32.55 11.80
C CYS A 162 32.70 33.98 11.56
N SER A 163 32.71 34.78 12.62
CA SER A 163 33.51 36.00 12.66
C SER A 163 34.97 35.57 12.68
N ASP A 164 35.49 35.26 11.49
CA ASP A 164 36.91 35.28 11.25
C ASP A 164 37.24 36.63 10.62
N SER A 165 38.10 37.35 11.33
CA SER A 165 38.69 38.59 10.84
C SER A 165 39.42 38.27 9.55
N GLU A 166 39.18 39.02 8.47
CA GLU A 166 40.27 39.74 7.83
C GLU A 166 39.71 40.73 6.78
N SER A 167 40.32 41.90 6.78
CA SER A 167 39.99 43.01 5.90
C SER A 167 40.62 42.78 4.53
N ILE A 168 39.87 42.87 3.42
CA ILE A 168 40.49 43.26 2.15
C ILE A 168 39.55 43.98 1.21
N ALA A 169 40.05 45.11 0.72
CA ALA A 169 39.44 45.96 -0.27
C ALA A 169 39.32 45.29 -1.65
N SER A 170 38.34 45.78 -2.39
CA SER A 170 38.02 45.57 -3.80
C SER A 170 39.21 45.34 -4.75
N ASN A 171 39.19 44.26 -5.52
CA ASN A 171 38.89 44.26 -6.96
C ASN A 171 39.22 42.90 -7.59
N ASP A 172 38.45 42.60 -8.63
CA ASP A 172 38.89 41.97 -9.88
C ASP A 172 38.28 40.62 -10.25
N GLU A 173 38.02 40.58 -11.55
CA GLU A 173 37.43 39.59 -12.43
C GLU A 173 38.08 38.21 -12.34
N GLY A 174 37.28 37.13 -12.45
CA GLY A 174 37.84 35.82 -12.79
C GLY A 174 37.05 34.60 -12.34
N SER A 175 36.32 34.03 -13.29
CA SER A 175 36.02 32.59 -13.44
C SER A 175 36.86 31.62 -12.59
N PHE A 176 36.23 30.74 -11.80
CA PHE A 176 36.70 29.35 -11.65
C PHE A 176 35.59 28.43 -11.13
N VAL A 177 35.34 27.36 -11.88
CA VAL A 177 34.62 26.14 -11.47
C VAL A 177 35.49 25.34 -10.49
N SER A 178 34.91 24.69 -9.47
CA SER A 178 35.41 23.38 -9.03
C SER A 178 34.46 22.74 -8.02
N ASP A 179 34.14 21.49 -8.33
CA ASP A 179 33.64 20.44 -7.44
C ASP A 179 34.46 20.31 -6.16
N THR A 180 33.81 19.96 -5.04
CA THR A 180 34.35 19.27 -3.85
C THR A 180 33.13 18.86 -2.99
N ASP A 181 32.61 17.65 -3.14
CA ASP A 181 32.97 16.45 -2.35
C ASP A 181 33.09 16.74 -0.84
N ALA A 182 31.93 16.87 -0.18
CA ALA A 182 31.84 17.02 1.27
C ALA A 182 31.84 15.64 1.95
N SER A 183 33.03 15.05 2.04
CA SER A 183 33.32 13.96 2.98
C SER A 183 33.55 14.56 4.37
N TYR A 184 32.50 14.61 5.20
CA TYR A 184 32.64 14.82 6.65
C TYR A 184 32.54 13.47 7.36
N VAL A 185 33.70 12.87 7.64
CA VAL A 185 33.84 11.72 8.54
C VAL A 185 34.19 12.26 9.92
N SER A 186 33.23 12.20 10.84
CA SER A 186 33.50 12.32 12.28
C SER A 186 33.27 10.94 12.89
N GLY A 187 34.37 10.33 13.35
CA GLY A 187 34.38 8.98 13.89
C GLY A 187 33.90 8.95 15.34
N THR A 188 32.94 8.06 15.59
CA THR A 188 32.73 7.41 16.88
C THR A 188 32.40 5.94 16.63
N GLU A 189 33.34 5.09 17.04
CA GLU A 189 33.20 3.69 17.46
C GLU A 189 32.22 2.82 16.66
N ASP A 190 32.73 2.06 15.68
CA ASP A 190 32.20 0.80 15.14
C ASP A 190 30.68 0.53 15.30
N GLU A 191 29.84 1.52 15.01
CA GLU A 191 28.40 1.31 14.83
C GLU A 191 28.28 0.59 13.48
N GLU A 192 28.27 -0.74 13.55
CA GLU A 192 27.89 -1.61 12.45
C GLU A 192 26.48 -1.18 12.01
N TYR A 193 26.40 -0.21 11.09
CA TYR A 193 25.18 0.44 10.63
C TYR A 193 24.17 -0.67 10.34
N PHE A 194 23.16 -0.80 11.18
CA PHE A 194 22.23 -1.92 11.11
C PHE A 194 21.43 -1.82 9.81
N VAL A 195 21.87 -2.55 8.78
CA VAL A 195 21.13 -2.68 7.53
C VAL A 195 20.22 -3.88 7.64
N SER A 196 18.91 -3.62 7.77
CA SER A 196 17.93 -4.70 7.70
C SER A 196 17.93 -5.34 6.31
N HIS A 197 18.07 -6.67 6.27
CA HIS A 197 17.96 -7.44 5.03
C HIS A 197 16.52 -7.50 4.48
N ASN A 198 15.55 -7.09 5.28
CA ASN A 198 14.12 -7.25 5.02
C ASN A 198 13.35 -5.92 5.08
N THR A 199 14.02 -4.77 4.93
CA THR A 199 13.41 -3.43 5.03
C THR A 199 12.10 -3.33 4.24
N GLY A 200 12.09 -3.72 2.96
CA GLY A 200 10.87 -3.64 2.16
C GLY A 200 9.73 -4.56 2.62
N LEU A 201 10.04 -5.72 3.22
CA LEU A 201 9.02 -6.59 3.82
C LEU A 201 8.47 -5.97 5.11
N ALA A 202 9.33 -5.39 5.94
CA ALA A 202 8.93 -4.73 7.17
C ALA A 202 8.05 -3.50 6.87
N GLU A 203 8.47 -2.64 5.94
CA GLU A 203 7.70 -1.49 5.46
C GLU A 203 6.31 -1.89 4.97
N MET A 204 6.23 -2.93 4.12
CA MET A 204 4.94 -3.45 3.65
C MET A 204 4.02 -3.89 4.79
N ILE A 205 4.59 -4.54 5.82
CA ILE A 205 3.82 -4.96 6.99
C ILE A 205 3.40 -3.77 7.86
N TYR A 206 4.25 -2.74 8.01
CA TYR A 206 3.88 -1.50 8.70
C TYR A 206 2.73 -0.77 8.00
N GLU A 207 2.71 -0.72 6.66
CA GLU A 207 1.57 -0.17 5.93
C GLU A 207 0.25 -0.91 6.22
N TYR A 208 0.31 -2.24 6.40
CA TYR A 208 -0.87 -3.00 6.81
C TYR A 208 -1.29 -2.70 8.26
N ALA A 209 -0.34 -2.34 9.13
CA ALA A 209 -0.63 -1.88 10.47
C ALA A 209 -1.34 -0.53 10.45
N ASP A 210 -0.87 0.42 9.63
CA ASP A 210 -1.44 1.77 9.52
C ASP A 210 -2.86 1.75 8.96
N ARG A 211 -3.13 0.86 8.00
CA ARG A 211 -4.47 0.68 7.40
C ARG A 211 -5.42 -0.16 8.27
N ALA A 212 -4.95 -0.79 9.34
CA ALA A 212 -5.79 -1.63 10.18
C ALA A 212 -6.64 -0.80 11.15
N GLU A 213 -7.96 -0.87 10.99
CA GLU A 213 -8.93 -0.21 11.90
C GLU A 213 -8.92 -0.83 13.31
N ASP A 214 -8.62 -2.14 13.40
CA ASP A 214 -8.60 -2.89 14.65
C ASP A 214 -7.23 -2.81 15.33
N ASN A 215 -7.22 -2.32 16.58
CA ASN A 215 -6.03 -2.25 17.43
C ASN A 215 -5.29 -3.59 17.55
N PHE A 216 -6.01 -4.71 17.65
CA PHE A 216 -5.38 -6.02 17.75
C PHE A 216 -4.66 -6.42 16.47
N LYS A 217 -5.21 -6.07 15.30
CA LYS A 217 -4.58 -6.33 14.00
C LYS A 217 -3.40 -5.43 13.77
N ARG A 218 -3.53 -4.14 14.08
CA ARG A 218 -2.45 -3.16 14.01
C ARG A 218 -1.26 -3.62 14.87
N ASP A 219 -1.48 -3.95 16.13
CA ASP A 219 -0.45 -4.49 17.02
C ASP A 219 0.20 -5.77 16.48
N ALA A 220 -0.61 -6.67 15.89
CA ALA A 220 -0.10 -7.91 15.31
C ALA A 220 0.82 -7.62 14.10
N TYR A 221 0.44 -6.68 13.24
CA TYR A 221 1.28 -6.27 12.11
C TYR A 221 2.53 -5.52 12.58
N THR A 222 2.43 -4.57 13.49
CA THR A 222 3.59 -3.84 14.04
C THR A 222 4.61 -4.81 14.63
N LYS A 223 4.18 -5.74 15.48
CA LYS A 223 5.07 -6.77 16.07
C LYS A 223 5.71 -7.67 15.02
N ALA A 224 4.96 -8.03 13.97
CA ALA A 224 5.50 -8.81 12.87
C ALA A 224 6.53 -8.01 12.05
N GLY A 225 6.25 -6.72 11.78
CA GLY A 225 7.16 -5.80 11.11
C GLY A 225 8.48 -5.65 11.88
N ASP A 226 8.42 -5.39 13.18
CA ASP A 226 9.59 -5.28 14.06
C ASP A 226 10.41 -6.56 14.07
N THR A 227 9.73 -7.71 14.11
CA THR A 227 10.40 -9.01 14.10
C THR A 227 11.15 -9.23 12.79
N ILE A 228 10.56 -8.85 11.65
CA ILE A 228 11.16 -8.98 10.31
C ILE A 228 12.31 -7.99 10.10
N TYR A 229 12.12 -6.74 10.54
CA TYR A 229 13.10 -5.67 10.40
C TYR A 229 14.41 -6.03 11.12
N ASN A 230 14.30 -6.58 12.32
CA ASN A 230 15.45 -6.91 13.18
C ASN A 230 16.14 -8.24 12.85
N LEU A 231 15.77 -8.93 11.77
CA LEU A 231 16.43 -10.18 11.37
C LEU A 231 17.81 -9.93 10.76
N SER A 232 18.77 -10.74 11.18
CA SER A 232 20.11 -10.82 10.59
C SER A 232 20.16 -11.54 9.25
N TYR A 233 19.05 -12.11 8.77
CA TYR A 233 18.98 -12.87 7.53
C TYR A 233 17.73 -12.53 6.71
N LYS A 234 17.79 -12.79 5.40
CA LYS A 234 16.70 -12.52 4.46
C LYS A 234 15.62 -13.60 4.50
N ILE A 235 14.36 -13.18 4.57
CA ILE A 235 13.19 -14.06 4.42
C ILE A 235 12.97 -14.37 2.94
N THR A 236 12.79 -15.65 2.62
CA THR A 236 12.60 -16.14 1.24
C THR A 236 11.19 -16.63 0.95
N SER A 237 10.37 -16.87 1.99
CA SER A 237 8.96 -17.26 1.85
C SER A 237 8.20 -16.99 3.14
N GLY A 238 6.87 -16.87 3.04
CA GLY A 238 5.95 -16.79 4.16
C GLY A 238 6.02 -18.02 5.07
N LYS A 239 6.26 -19.21 4.51
CA LYS A 239 6.47 -20.44 5.30
C LYS A 239 7.70 -20.35 6.20
N ASP A 240 8.76 -19.71 5.73
CA ASP A 240 9.95 -19.46 6.55
C ASP A 240 9.66 -18.41 7.62
N ALA A 241 8.95 -17.35 7.26
CA ALA A 241 8.51 -16.30 8.18
C ALA A 241 7.62 -16.85 9.32
N MET A 242 6.77 -17.85 9.07
CA MET A 242 5.91 -18.46 10.11
C MET A 242 6.66 -19.07 11.29
N LYS A 243 7.96 -19.37 11.16
CA LYS A 243 8.79 -19.86 12.28
C LYS A 243 9.06 -18.76 13.31
N LEU A 244 8.89 -17.50 12.92
CA LEU A 244 9.15 -16.33 13.75
C LEU A 244 7.94 -16.01 14.63
N ARG A 245 8.23 -15.55 15.85
CA ARG A 245 7.20 -15.17 16.81
C ARG A 245 6.38 -14.00 16.26
N GLY A 246 5.05 -14.09 16.35
CA GLY A 246 4.15 -13.04 15.88
C GLY A 246 3.74 -13.15 14.42
N ILE A 247 4.29 -14.10 13.66
CA ILE A 247 3.94 -14.30 12.24
C ILE A 247 3.00 -15.50 12.08
N GLY A 248 1.71 -15.19 11.89
CA GLY A 248 0.68 -16.19 11.61
C GLY A 248 0.46 -16.45 10.12
N LYS A 249 -0.43 -17.39 9.79
CA LYS A 249 -0.77 -17.78 8.40
C LYS A 249 -1.18 -16.60 7.51
N SER A 250 -1.92 -15.64 8.06
CA SER A 250 -2.38 -14.45 7.32
C SER A 250 -1.23 -13.51 6.94
N ILE A 251 -0.31 -13.26 7.86
CA ILE A 251 0.88 -12.42 7.65
C ILE A 251 1.84 -13.11 6.70
N ALA A 252 2.06 -14.42 6.87
CA ALA A 252 2.86 -15.24 5.98
C ALA A 252 2.38 -15.18 4.53
N LYS A 253 1.05 -15.26 4.30
CA LYS A 253 0.48 -15.12 2.96
C LYS A 253 0.81 -13.75 2.33
N LYS A 254 0.70 -12.66 3.11
CA LYS A 254 1.03 -11.30 2.62
C LYS A 254 2.50 -11.16 2.26
N ILE A 255 3.39 -11.80 3.02
CA ILE A 255 4.82 -11.87 2.72
C ILE A 255 5.04 -12.60 1.39
N ASP A 256 4.40 -13.76 1.19
CA ASP A 256 4.48 -14.49 -0.09
C ASP A 256 3.97 -13.64 -1.26
N ASP A 257 2.81 -12.98 -1.11
CA ASP A 257 2.22 -12.12 -2.14
C ASP A 257 3.19 -10.98 -2.52
N TYR A 258 3.81 -10.31 -1.54
CA TYR A 258 4.78 -9.25 -1.79
C TYR A 258 6.08 -9.75 -2.44
N LEU A 259 6.60 -10.90 -1.99
CA LEU A 259 7.77 -11.52 -2.58
C LEU A 259 7.51 -11.93 -4.03
N ASN A 260 6.29 -12.38 -4.35
CA ASN A 260 5.89 -12.71 -5.72
C ASN A 260 5.76 -11.46 -6.60
N ILE A 261 5.24 -10.34 -6.08
CA ILE A 261 5.15 -9.07 -6.82
C ILE A 261 6.54 -8.50 -7.17
N LYS A 262 7.50 -8.60 -6.24
CA LYS A 262 8.87 -8.11 -6.45
C LYS A 262 9.78 -9.13 -7.15
N LYS A 263 9.34 -10.35 -7.39
CA LYS A 263 10.10 -11.34 -8.13
C LYS A 263 10.17 -10.87 -9.59
N GLU A 264 11.39 -10.75 -10.13
CA GLU A 264 11.52 -10.60 -11.59
C GLU A 264 10.71 -11.71 -12.27
N PRO A 265 9.99 -11.40 -13.37
CA PRO A 265 9.19 -12.40 -14.05
C PRO A 265 10.11 -13.57 -14.39
N SER A 266 9.75 -14.74 -13.88
CA SER A 266 10.50 -15.97 -14.12
C SER A 266 10.61 -16.22 -15.63
N MET A 267 11.56 -17.06 -16.05
CA MET A 267 11.67 -17.44 -17.47
C MET A 267 10.32 -17.95 -18.01
N ASN A 268 9.62 -18.75 -17.21
CA ASN A 268 8.28 -19.24 -17.52
C ASN A 268 7.27 -18.10 -17.71
N GLU A 269 7.30 -17.09 -16.85
CA GLU A 269 6.39 -15.96 -16.95
C GLU A 269 6.66 -15.09 -18.18
N LYS A 270 7.94 -14.92 -18.53
CA LYS A 270 8.36 -14.26 -19.78
C LYS A 270 7.87 -15.04 -21.00
N LEU A 271 8.12 -16.35 -21.04
CA LEU A 271 7.64 -17.25 -22.10
C LEU A 271 6.10 -17.23 -22.20
N ALA A 272 5.39 -17.36 -21.08
CA ALA A 272 3.94 -17.32 -21.04
C ALA A 272 3.38 -16.00 -21.56
N THR A 273 4.03 -14.88 -21.24
CA THR A 273 3.65 -13.57 -21.77
C THR A 273 3.86 -13.49 -23.28
N CYS A 274 4.96 -14.02 -23.82
CA CYS A 274 5.19 -14.09 -25.25
C CYS A 274 4.12 -14.93 -25.97
N PHE A 275 3.77 -16.10 -25.44
CA PHE A 275 2.72 -16.95 -26.01
C PHE A 275 1.32 -16.33 -25.88
N LEU A 276 1.02 -15.65 -24.77
CA LEU A 276 -0.23 -14.90 -24.63
C LEU A 276 -0.37 -13.83 -25.71
N LYS A 277 0.71 -13.07 -25.98
CA LYS A 277 0.74 -12.07 -27.05
C LYS A 277 0.59 -12.69 -28.43
N LEU A 278 1.32 -13.77 -28.72
CA LEU A 278 1.18 -14.52 -29.98
C LEU A 278 -0.26 -15.00 -30.20
N GLY A 279 -0.91 -15.51 -29.14
CA GLY A 279 -2.29 -15.95 -29.22
C GLY A 279 -3.27 -14.81 -29.55
N ASN A 280 -3.01 -13.60 -29.06
CA ASN A 280 -3.86 -12.43 -29.33
C ASN A 280 -3.66 -11.84 -30.73
N LEU A 281 -2.49 -12.04 -31.35
CA LEU A 281 -2.13 -11.46 -32.64
C LEU A 281 -2.32 -12.42 -33.82
N GLU A 282 -2.28 -13.73 -33.59
CA GLU A 282 -2.40 -14.73 -34.66
C GLU A 282 -3.87 -14.92 -35.06
N GLU A 283 -4.18 -14.73 -36.35
CA GLU A 283 -5.55 -14.80 -36.89
C GLU A 283 -6.18 -16.21 -36.89
N PRO A 284 -5.46 -17.29 -37.28
CA PRO A 284 -6.05 -18.62 -37.23
C PRO A 284 -6.37 -19.08 -35.80
N VAL A 285 -7.66 -19.22 -35.50
CA VAL A 285 -8.20 -19.61 -34.18
C VAL A 285 -7.46 -20.80 -33.55
N TYR A 286 -7.16 -21.84 -34.35
CA TYR A 286 -6.48 -23.04 -33.84
C TYR A 286 -5.05 -22.77 -33.36
N LYS A 287 -4.35 -21.76 -33.93
CA LYS A 287 -3.03 -21.34 -33.47
C LYS A 287 -3.13 -20.45 -32.24
N SER A 288 -4.09 -19.53 -32.23
CA SER A 288 -4.39 -18.65 -31.11
C SER A 288 -4.64 -19.46 -29.84
N GLU A 289 -5.53 -20.47 -29.94
CA GLU A 289 -5.83 -21.42 -28.86
C GLU A 289 -4.60 -22.23 -28.43
N ALA A 290 -3.77 -22.68 -29.38
CA ALA A 290 -2.56 -23.42 -29.05
C ALA A 290 -1.57 -22.57 -28.24
N TYR A 291 -1.40 -21.28 -28.59
CA TYR A 291 -0.54 -20.37 -27.87
C TYR A 291 -1.10 -19.98 -26.50
N TRP A 292 -2.41 -19.72 -26.38
CA TRP A 292 -3.02 -19.46 -25.07
C TRP A 292 -2.90 -20.66 -24.12
N ASN A 293 -3.14 -21.87 -24.64
CA ASN A 293 -2.99 -23.13 -23.89
C ASN A 293 -1.53 -23.35 -23.45
N ALA A 294 -0.56 -23.03 -24.31
CA ALA A 294 0.85 -23.07 -23.94
C ALA A 294 1.18 -22.05 -22.84
N ALA A 295 0.68 -20.82 -22.96
CA ALA A 295 0.91 -19.76 -21.97
C ALA A 295 0.37 -20.14 -20.58
N GLU A 296 -0.85 -20.67 -20.52
CA GLU A 296 -1.47 -21.15 -19.28
C GLU A 296 -0.64 -22.28 -18.66
N LYS A 297 -0.30 -23.30 -19.45
CA LYS A 297 0.47 -24.44 -18.93
C LYS A 297 1.87 -24.08 -18.46
N ILE A 298 2.57 -23.18 -19.15
CA ILE A 298 3.90 -22.74 -18.72
C ILE A 298 3.83 -22.03 -17.35
N ARG A 299 2.75 -21.30 -17.06
CA ARG A 299 2.55 -20.65 -15.75
C ARG A 299 2.32 -21.64 -14.62
N ASP A 300 1.66 -22.75 -14.92
CA ASP A 300 1.32 -23.77 -13.94
C ASP A 300 2.50 -24.74 -13.64
N LEU A 301 3.62 -24.62 -14.34
CA LEU A 301 4.80 -25.43 -14.08
C LEU A 301 5.45 -25.06 -12.75
N ASP A 302 5.83 -26.08 -11.99
CA ASP A 302 6.55 -25.96 -10.72
C ASP A 302 8.09 -25.93 -10.89
N TYR A 303 8.57 -26.04 -12.13
CA TYR A 303 9.98 -25.96 -12.51
C TYR A 303 10.23 -24.88 -13.57
N ILE A 304 11.47 -24.41 -13.67
CA ILE A 304 11.89 -23.41 -14.66
C ILE A 304 12.19 -24.11 -15.99
N VAL A 305 11.56 -23.64 -17.07
CA VAL A 305 11.80 -24.10 -18.44
C VAL A 305 13.11 -23.52 -18.95
N MET A 306 14.04 -24.41 -19.29
CA MET A 306 15.37 -24.08 -19.81
C MET A 306 15.53 -24.48 -21.29
N SER A 307 14.64 -25.33 -21.81
CA SER A 307 14.55 -25.70 -23.22
C SER A 307 13.15 -26.17 -23.59
N GLY A 308 12.85 -26.23 -24.88
CA GLY A 308 11.62 -26.81 -25.42
C GLY A 308 11.48 -28.30 -25.09
N ASP A 309 12.59 -29.02 -24.90
CA ASP A 309 12.59 -30.43 -24.50
C ASP A 309 12.02 -30.66 -23.10
N ASP A 310 12.15 -29.68 -22.20
CA ASP A 310 11.61 -29.74 -20.84
C ASP A 310 10.08 -29.80 -20.81
N VAL A 311 9.41 -29.35 -21.87
CA VAL A 311 7.94 -29.32 -21.96
C VAL A 311 7.39 -30.19 -23.08
N ARG A 312 8.25 -30.75 -23.95
CA ARG A 312 7.86 -31.58 -25.11
C ARG A 312 7.00 -32.79 -24.72
N HIS A 313 7.19 -33.32 -23.51
CA HIS A 313 6.44 -34.46 -22.99
C HIS A 313 5.04 -34.07 -22.46
N LEU A 314 4.75 -32.78 -22.32
CA LEU A 314 3.47 -32.27 -21.83
C LEU A 314 2.47 -32.08 -22.98
N ARG A 315 1.22 -32.46 -22.74
CA ARG A 315 0.15 -32.30 -23.72
C ARG A 315 -0.07 -30.80 -24.00
N GLY A 316 -0.03 -30.40 -25.26
CA GLY A 316 -0.21 -29.00 -25.68
C GLY A 316 1.08 -28.31 -26.13
N PHE A 317 2.24 -28.94 -25.92
CA PHE A 317 3.53 -28.47 -26.41
C PHE A 317 3.94 -29.25 -27.66
N GLY A 318 3.44 -28.81 -28.81
CA GLY A 318 3.87 -29.35 -30.10
C GLY A 318 5.29 -28.91 -30.48
N PRO A 319 5.91 -29.53 -31.50
CA PRO A 319 7.26 -29.18 -31.96
C PRO A 319 7.45 -27.66 -32.17
N SER A 320 6.50 -27.01 -32.85
CA SER A 320 6.54 -25.56 -33.10
C SER A 320 6.57 -24.69 -31.82
N ILE A 321 5.88 -25.11 -30.75
CA ILE A 321 5.89 -24.39 -29.47
C ILE A 321 7.24 -24.60 -28.77
N CYS A 322 7.77 -25.84 -28.82
CA CYS A 322 9.09 -26.15 -28.27
C CYS A 322 10.19 -25.34 -28.98
N ASP A 323 10.15 -25.30 -30.32
CA ASP A 323 11.10 -24.53 -31.12
C ASP A 323 11.07 -23.03 -30.76
N LYS A 324 9.88 -22.47 -30.49
CA LYS A 324 9.73 -21.07 -30.05
C LYS A 324 10.24 -20.80 -28.63
N ILE A 325 10.12 -21.79 -27.74
CA ILE A 325 10.72 -21.73 -26.41
C ILE A 325 12.24 -21.67 -26.56
N ASP A 326 12.82 -22.58 -27.33
CA ASP A 326 14.26 -22.61 -27.60
C ASP A 326 14.74 -21.32 -28.27
N GLU A 327 13.98 -20.79 -29.22
CA GLU A 327 14.26 -19.52 -29.88
C GLU A 327 14.31 -18.35 -28.87
N TYR A 328 13.31 -18.25 -28.00
CA TYR A 328 13.25 -17.21 -26.99
C TYR A 328 14.37 -17.34 -25.95
N ILE A 329 14.69 -18.57 -25.53
CA ILE A 329 15.75 -18.80 -24.55
C ILE A 329 17.13 -18.45 -25.14
N ASN A 330 17.37 -18.77 -26.41
CA ASN A 330 18.65 -18.50 -27.07
C ASN A 330 18.83 -17.03 -27.46
N THR A 331 17.76 -16.36 -27.88
CA THR A 331 17.85 -15.01 -28.49
C THR A 331 17.21 -13.89 -27.66
N GLY A 332 16.42 -14.25 -26.65
CA GLY A 332 15.60 -13.33 -25.86
C GLY A 332 14.35 -12.83 -26.58
N ARG A 333 14.06 -13.30 -27.79
CA ARG A 333 12.98 -12.80 -28.65
C ARG A 333 12.27 -13.94 -29.39
N MET A 334 11.05 -13.69 -29.85
CA MET A 334 10.32 -14.61 -30.75
C MET A 334 10.05 -13.86 -32.06
N LEU A 335 10.71 -14.25 -33.14
CA LEU A 335 10.62 -13.63 -34.47
C LEU A 335 9.18 -13.51 -34.93
N ARG A 336 8.38 -14.57 -34.73
CA ARG A 336 6.96 -14.55 -35.12
C ARG A 336 6.16 -13.48 -34.39
N LEU A 337 6.55 -13.13 -33.16
CA LEU A 337 5.89 -12.08 -32.40
C LEU A 337 6.27 -10.69 -32.94
N GLU A 338 7.51 -10.53 -33.40
CA GLU A 338 7.97 -9.29 -34.07
C GLU A 338 7.32 -9.09 -35.44
N GLU A 339 7.08 -10.17 -36.19
CA GLU A 339 6.37 -10.12 -37.47
C GLU A 339 4.90 -9.69 -37.34
N LEU A 340 4.29 -9.95 -36.19
CA LEU A 340 2.87 -9.74 -35.94
C LEU A 340 2.57 -8.48 -35.12
N SER A 341 3.60 -7.84 -34.53
CA SER A 341 3.49 -6.64 -33.69
C SER A 341 3.66 -5.35 -34.48
#